data_AF-A0A831RS81-F1
#
_entry.id   AF-A0A831RS81-F1
#
_cell.length_a   1.000
_cell.length_b   1.000
_cell.length_c   1.000
_cell.angle_alpha   90.00
_cell.angle_beta   90.00
_cell.angle_gamma   90.00
#
_symmetry.space_group_name_H-M   'P 1'
#
loop_
_entity.id
_entity.type
_entity.pdbx_description
1 polymer ?
#
loop_
_entity_poly.entity_id
_entity_poly.type
_entity_poly.pdbx_seq_one_letter_code
_entity_poly.pdbx_strand_id
1 'polypeptide(L)'
;MPDKGAWFDIIPPEAPAASGGMGLTGLLLVALVLLLAVLALWGYMRYVRGDRRALKQLAVHLEKGRLEPREACCRIRRVLRRSQYAAGLHRISSHPQHQTGWQQFQVQLLQGCFSRKPPAAADVQALLLQAMDWLKEMEPH
;
A
#
# COMPACT_ATOMS: atom_id res chain seq x y z
N MET A 1 49.21 -30.14 71.36
CA MET A 1 48.36 -30.86 70.37
C MET A 1 47.61 -29.80 69.59
N PRO A 2 47.73 -29.74 68.26
CA PRO A 2 47.08 -28.71 67.46
C PRO A 2 45.59 -29.05 67.29
N ASP A 3 44.72 -28.13 67.69
CA ASP A 3 43.29 -28.25 67.46
C ASP A 3 42.97 -28.07 65.98
N LYS A 4 42.12 -28.99 65.53
CA LYS A 4 41.79 -29.28 64.14
C LYS A 4 41.10 -28.07 63.51
N GLY A 5 41.59 -27.66 62.34
CA GLY A 5 41.05 -26.55 61.56
C GLY A 5 39.53 -26.68 61.38
N ALA A 6 38.82 -25.59 61.70
CA ALA A 6 37.40 -25.47 61.46
C ALA A 6 37.16 -25.37 59.95
N TRP A 7 36.44 -26.35 59.41
CA TRP A 7 35.94 -26.31 58.04
C TRP A 7 34.77 -25.34 57.98
N PHE A 8 34.93 -24.26 57.21
CA PHE A 8 33.82 -23.36 56.90
C PHE A 8 33.07 -23.93 55.70
N ASP A 9 31.78 -24.26 55.88
CA ASP A 9 30.90 -24.61 54.78
C ASP A 9 30.76 -23.41 53.85
N ILE A 10 31.23 -23.58 52.61
CA ILE A 10 31.01 -22.61 51.53
C ILE A 10 29.54 -22.76 51.12
N ILE A 11 28.69 -21.87 51.62
CA ILE A 11 27.30 -21.78 51.16
C ILE A 11 27.36 -21.37 49.68
N PRO A 12 26.89 -22.22 48.73
CA PRO A 12 26.87 -21.84 47.34
C PRO A 12 25.93 -20.63 47.18
N PRO A 13 26.34 -19.58 46.44
CA PRO A 13 25.49 -18.41 46.24
C PRO A 13 24.18 -18.87 45.61
N GLU A 14 23.07 -18.47 46.24
CA GLU A 14 21.74 -18.76 45.73
C GLU A 14 21.63 -18.14 44.32
N ALA A 15 21.36 -18.98 43.32
CA ALA A 15 21.26 -18.52 41.94
C ALA A 15 20.18 -17.44 41.87
N PRO A 16 20.43 -16.28 41.23
CA PRO A 16 19.43 -15.23 41.14
C PRO A 16 18.16 -15.84 40.54
N ALA A 17 17.06 -15.75 41.28
CA ALA A 17 15.76 -16.18 40.80
C ALA A 17 15.58 -15.56 39.40
N ALA A 18 15.28 -16.39 38.40
CA ALA A 18 15.06 -15.96 37.02
C ALA A 18 13.86 -15.01 37.00
N SER A 19 14.12 -13.73 37.29
CA SER A 19 13.11 -12.70 37.44
C SER A 19 12.62 -12.33 36.06
N GLY A 20 11.55 -13.01 35.64
CA GLY A 20 10.45 -12.39 34.90
C GLY A 20 10.82 -11.64 33.63
N GLY A 21 11.72 -12.16 32.80
CA GLY A 21 11.98 -11.58 31.48
C GLY A 21 10.76 -11.56 30.55
N MET A 22 9.74 -12.38 30.83
CA MET A 22 8.50 -12.50 30.04
C MET A 22 7.71 -11.18 29.91
N GLY A 23 7.76 -10.29 30.91
CA GLY A 23 7.04 -9.02 30.83
C GLY A 23 7.62 -8.08 29.78
N LEU A 24 8.94 -7.90 29.80
CA LEU A 24 9.63 -6.94 28.97
C LEU A 24 9.81 -7.44 27.53
N THR A 25 10.08 -8.74 27.35
CA THR A 25 10.11 -9.37 26.01
C THR A 25 8.71 -9.40 25.37
N GLY A 26 7.66 -9.71 26.15
CA GLY A 26 6.28 -9.63 25.68
C GLY A 26 5.89 -8.22 25.23
N LEU A 27 6.26 -7.20 26.02
CA LEU A 27 5.97 -5.80 25.70
C LEU A 27 6.72 -5.32 24.45
N LEU A 28 7.98 -5.74 24.27
CA LEU A 28 8.75 -5.49 23.05
C LEU A 28 8.12 -6.13 21.82
N LEU A 29 7.65 -7.37 21.92
CA LEU A 29 6.96 -8.05 20.82
C LEU A 29 5.66 -7.35 20.44
N VAL A 30 4.84 -6.97 21.44
CA VAL A 30 3.60 -6.21 21.18
C VAL A 30 3.91 -4.86 20.54
N ALA A 31 4.90 -4.13 21.05
CA ALA A 31 5.33 -2.85 20.48
C ALA A 31 5.83 -3.00 19.03
N LEU A 32 6.58 -4.06 18.74
CA LEU A 32 7.05 -4.37 17.37
C LEU A 32 5.88 -4.67 16.44
N VAL A 33 4.92 -5.50 16.86
CA VAL A 33 3.72 -5.81 16.07
C VAL A 33 2.91 -4.55 15.81
N LEU A 34 2.71 -3.69 16.81
CA LEU A 34 2.01 -2.42 16.66
C LEU A 34 2.75 -1.48 15.70
N LEU A 35 4.08 -1.38 15.81
CA LEU A 35 4.89 -0.57 14.91
C LEU A 35 4.75 -1.06 13.46
N LEU A 36 4.84 -2.36 13.23
CA LEU A 36 4.65 -2.96 11.90
C LEU A 36 3.24 -2.72 11.37
N ALA A 37 2.21 -2.84 12.22
CA ALA A 37 0.84 -2.55 11.85
C ALA A 37 0.65 -1.08 11.45
N VAL A 38 1.22 -0.14 12.21
CA VAL A 38 1.18 1.30 11.90
C VAL A 38 1.92 1.59 10.60
N LEU A 39 3.11 1.02 10.39
CA LEU A 39 3.87 1.18 9.14
C LEU A 39 3.12 0.59 7.94
N ALA A 40 2.49 -0.56 8.10
CA ALA A 40 1.65 -1.18 7.07
C ALA A 40 0.44 -0.30 6.74
N LEU A 41 -0.28 0.19 7.76
CA LEU A 41 -1.42 1.10 7.59
C LEU A 41 -0.99 2.42 6.92
N TRP A 42 0.13 2.98 7.36
CA TRP A 42 0.62 4.25 6.85
C TRP A 42 1.12 4.13 5.41
N GLY A 43 1.81 3.03 5.10
CA GLY A 43 2.14 2.63 3.74
C GLY A 43 0.88 2.56 2.89
N TYR A 44 -0.10 1.74 3.31
CA TYR A 44 -1.38 1.56 2.62
C TYR A 44 -2.10 2.90 2.35
N MET A 45 -2.27 3.73 3.38
CA MET A 45 -2.90 5.05 3.27
C MET A 45 -2.16 6.00 2.34
N ARG A 46 -0.82 5.96 2.35
CA ARG A 46 0.01 6.78 1.46
C ARG A 46 -0.08 6.32 0.01
N TYR A 47 -0.21 5.01 -0.23
CA TYR A 47 -0.41 4.46 -1.57
C TYR A 47 -1.75 4.91 -2.17
N VAL A 48 -2.87 4.71 -1.46
CA VAL A 48 -4.21 5.06 -1.95
C VAL A 48 -4.34 6.56 -2.22
N ARG A 49 -3.84 7.41 -1.31
CA ARG A 49 -3.88 8.87 -1.47
C ARG A 49 -2.91 9.38 -2.54
N GLY A 50 -1.83 8.66 -2.81
CA GLY A 50 -0.82 9.02 -3.81
C GLY A 50 -1.36 8.93 -5.24
N ASP A 51 -2.11 7.88 -5.55
CA ASP A 51 -2.59 7.61 -6.91
C ASP A 51 -3.66 8.62 -7.36
N ARG A 52 -4.58 9.02 -6.48
CA ARG A 52 -5.56 10.09 -6.79
C ARG A 52 -4.88 11.43 -7.02
N ARG A 53 -3.84 11.76 -6.24
CA ARG A 53 -3.03 12.98 -6.45
C ARG A 53 -2.29 12.90 -7.79
N ALA A 54 -1.76 11.75 -8.15
CA ALA A 54 -1.10 11.54 -9.43
C ALA A 54 -2.06 11.75 -10.61
N LEU A 55 -3.30 11.23 -10.55
CA LEU A 55 -4.32 11.48 -11.57
C LEU A 55 -4.71 12.97 -11.65
N LYS A 56 -4.88 13.65 -10.51
CA LYS A 56 -5.14 15.11 -10.50
C LYS A 56 -4.00 15.90 -11.15
N GLN A 57 -2.76 15.53 -10.87
CA GLN A 57 -1.61 16.16 -11.52
C GLN A 57 -1.62 15.92 -13.04
N LEU A 58 -1.94 14.70 -13.48
CA LEU A 58 -2.08 14.38 -14.91
C LEU A 58 -3.14 15.25 -15.58
N ALA A 59 -4.29 15.49 -14.94
CA ALA A 59 -5.33 16.38 -15.46
C ALA A 59 -4.80 17.80 -15.69
N VAL A 60 -4.12 18.37 -14.68
CA VAL A 60 -3.52 19.70 -14.78
C VAL A 60 -2.46 19.77 -15.88
N HIS A 61 -1.67 18.72 -16.06
CA HIS A 61 -0.66 18.67 -17.12
C HIS A 61 -1.27 18.55 -18.52
N LEU A 62 -2.36 17.78 -18.66
CA LEU A 62 -3.10 17.64 -19.91
C LEU A 62 -3.78 18.95 -20.33
N GLU A 63 -4.46 19.63 -19.39
CA GLU A 63 -5.11 20.93 -19.63
C GLU A 63 -4.11 22.02 -20.04
N LYS A 64 -2.90 21.99 -19.47
CA LYS A 64 -1.83 22.93 -19.82
C LYS A 64 -1.10 22.58 -21.13
N GLY A 65 -1.51 21.52 -21.84
CA GLY A 65 -0.86 21.04 -23.05
C GLY A 65 0.58 20.56 -22.84
N ARG A 66 0.99 20.29 -21.59
CA ARG A 66 2.35 19.86 -21.24
C ARG A 66 2.54 18.35 -21.35
N LEU A 67 1.48 17.62 -21.67
CA LEU A 67 1.45 16.17 -21.71
C LEU A 67 0.71 15.73 -22.97
N GLU A 68 1.34 14.87 -23.76
CA GLU A 68 0.68 14.32 -24.94
C GLU A 68 -0.50 13.42 -24.51
N PRO A 69 -1.64 13.47 -25.22
CA PRO A 69 -2.82 12.65 -24.89
C PRO A 69 -2.53 11.15 -24.82
N ARG A 70 -1.67 10.64 -25.72
CA ARG A 70 -1.25 9.23 -25.69
C ARG A 70 -0.45 8.90 -24.43
N GLU A 71 0.49 9.77 -24.07
CA GLU A 71 1.31 9.60 -22.86
C GLU A 71 0.43 9.63 -21.60
N ALA A 72 -0.56 10.52 -21.57
CA ALA A 72 -1.53 10.60 -20.50
C ALA A 72 -2.30 9.27 -20.33
N CYS A 73 -2.81 8.66 -21.42
CA CYS A 73 -3.45 7.33 -21.36
C CYS A 73 -2.52 6.26 -20.76
N CYS A 74 -1.26 6.21 -21.20
CA CYS A 74 -0.26 5.28 -20.67
C CYS A 74 -0.01 5.49 -19.17
N ARG A 75 0.08 6.75 -18.73
CA ARG A 75 0.28 7.10 -17.32
C ARG A 75 -0.94 6.78 -16.47
N ILE A 76 -2.16 7.05 -16.94
CA ILE A 76 -3.41 6.65 -16.26
C ILE A 76 -3.42 5.13 -16.05
N ARG A 77 -3.15 4.36 -17.11
CA ARG A 77 -3.07 2.88 -17.02
C ARG A 77 -2.03 2.41 -16.01
N ARG A 78 -0.86 3.06 -15.95
CA ARG A 78 0.19 2.71 -14.98
C ARG A 78 -0.24 2.97 -13.54
N VAL A 79 -0.89 4.11 -13.27
CA VAL A 79 -1.41 4.45 -11.94
C VAL A 79 -2.47 3.43 -11.51
N LEU A 80 -3.43 3.12 -12.39
CA LEU A 80 -4.48 2.15 -12.08
C LEU A 80 -3.97 0.71 -11.92
N ARG A 81 -2.94 0.32 -12.69
CA ARG A 81 -2.30 -0.99 -12.52
C ARG A 81 -1.59 -1.09 -11.17
N ARG A 82 -1.10 0.02 -10.63
CA ARG A 82 -0.48 0.05 -9.31
C ARG A 82 -1.53 -0.06 -8.21
N SER A 83 -2.61 0.72 -8.30
CA SER A 83 -3.71 0.66 -7.33
C SER A 83 -4.36 -0.72 -7.30
N GLN A 84 -4.63 -1.29 -8.49
CA GLN A 84 -4.18 -2.63 -8.83
C GLN A 84 -3.99 -3.69 -7.74
N TYR A 85 -2.71 -4.00 -7.64
CA TYR A 85 -2.11 -4.96 -6.75
C TYR A 85 -2.10 -4.46 -5.29
N ALA A 86 -2.12 -3.15 -5.05
CA ALA A 86 -1.97 -2.58 -3.71
C ALA A 86 -3.27 -2.59 -2.90
N ALA A 87 -4.42 -2.34 -3.53
CA ALA A 87 -5.70 -2.17 -2.86
C ALA A 87 -6.60 -3.42 -2.85
N GLY A 88 -6.10 -4.56 -3.37
CA GLY A 88 -6.89 -5.80 -3.43
C GLY A 88 -8.05 -5.71 -4.43
N LEU A 89 -7.76 -5.24 -5.66
CA LEU A 89 -8.77 -4.99 -6.70
C LEU A 89 -9.59 -6.19 -7.18
N HIS A 90 -9.42 -7.38 -6.60
CA HIS A 90 -10.34 -8.49 -6.80
C HIS A 90 -11.79 -8.18 -6.38
N ARG A 91 -12.04 -7.08 -5.64
CA ARG A 91 -13.39 -6.64 -5.29
C ARG A 91 -14.21 -6.06 -6.45
N ILE A 92 -13.62 -5.38 -7.43
CA ILE A 92 -14.42 -4.86 -8.57
C ILE A 92 -14.94 -6.01 -9.45
N SER A 93 -14.22 -7.13 -9.46
CA SER A 93 -14.65 -8.35 -10.14
C SER A 93 -15.78 -9.12 -9.45
N SER A 94 -16.28 -8.69 -8.26
CA SER A 94 -17.35 -9.44 -7.58
C SER A 94 -18.75 -9.13 -8.12
N HIS A 95 -18.97 -8.00 -8.79
CA HIS A 95 -20.26 -7.66 -9.39
C HIS A 95 -20.19 -7.67 -10.93
N PRO A 96 -21.02 -8.47 -11.63
CA PRO A 96 -20.90 -8.66 -13.09
C PRO A 96 -20.97 -7.37 -13.93
N GLN A 97 -21.83 -6.41 -13.53
CA GLN A 97 -21.95 -5.11 -14.23
C GLN A 97 -20.68 -4.26 -14.10
N HIS A 98 -20.07 -4.20 -12.92
CA HIS A 98 -18.82 -3.45 -12.71
C HIS A 98 -17.65 -4.09 -13.45
N GLN A 99 -17.64 -5.42 -13.58
CA GLN A 99 -16.62 -6.14 -14.34
C GLN A 99 -16.63 -5.77 -15.83
N THR A 100 -17.80 -5.73 -16.46
CA THR A 100 -17.94 -5.36 -17.88
C THR A 100 -17.52 -3.91 -18.12
N GLY A 101 -17.98 -2.98 -17.27
CA GLY A 101 -17.58 -1.57 -17.35
C GLY A 101 -16.07 -1.37 -17.16
N TRP A 102 -15.47 -2.09 -16.21
CA TRP A 102 -14.04 -2.05 -15.98
C TRP A 102 -13.23 -2.58 -17.16
N GLN A 103 -13.65 -3.71 -17.75
CA GLN A 103 -12.98 -4.29 -18.92
C GLN A 103 -13.05 -3.35 -20.13
N GLN A 104 -14.22 -2.77 -20.41
CA GLN A 104 -14.38 -1.80 -21.50
C GLN A 104 -13.46 -0.60 -21.31
N PHE A 105 -13.41 -0.06 -20.09
CA PHE A 105 -12.52 1.03 -19.75
C PHE A 105 -11.04 0.69 -19.94
N GLN A 106 -10.60 -0.53 -19.54
CA GLN A 106 -9.23 -0.98 -19.80
C GLN A 106 -8.91 -1.08 -21.30
N VAL A 107 -9.87 -1.55 -22.12
CA VAL A 107 -9.73 -1.61 -23.58
C VAL A 107 -9.59 -0.20 -24.17
N GLN A 108 -10.43 0.75 -23.74
CA GLN A 108 -10.34 2.14 -24.19
C GLN A 108 -8.99 2.79 -23.83
N LEU A 109 -8.50 2.56 -22.60
CA LEU A 109 -7.16 3.02 -22.20
C LEU A 109 -6.07 2.39 -23.07
N LEU A 110 -6.10 1.08 -23.29
CA LEU A 110 -5.15 0.37 -24.14
C LEU A 110 -5.17 0.91 -25.57
N GLN A 111 -6.36 1.12 -26.13
CA GLN A 111 -6.54 1.70 -27.44
C GLN A 111 -5.94 3.11 -27.50
N GLY A 112 -6.21 3.97 -26.52
CA GLY A 112 -5.61 5.32 -26.45
C GLY A 112 -4.08 5.32 -26.32
N CYS A 113 -3.50 4.27 -25.71
CA CYS A 113 -2.05 4.10 -25.62
C CYS A 113 -1.40 3.72 -26.97
N PHE A 114 -2.08 2.86 -27.76
CA PHE A 114 -1.47 2.17 -28.91
C PHE A 114 -2.15 2.45 -30.26
N SER A 115 -3.17 3.30 -30.31
CA SER A 115 -3.86 3.68 -31.55
C SER A 115 -2.93 4.45 -32.48
N ARG A 116 -3.05 4.23 -33.80
CA ARG A 116 -2.25 4.93 -34.82
C ARG A 116 -2.42 6.45 -34.75
N LYS A 117 -3.66 6.93 -34.59
CA LYS A 117 -4.01 8.33 -34.34
C LYS A 117 -4.07 8.59 -32.82
N PRO A 118 -3.43 9.65 -32.31
CA PRO A 118 -3.56 9.98 -30.89
C PRO A 118 -5.04 10.31 -30.56
N PRO A 119 -5.52 9.91 -29.37
CA PRO A 119 -6.87 10.27 -28.92
C PRO A 119 -7.00 11.79 -28.76
N ALA A 120 -8.23 12.31 -28.88
CA ALA A 120 -8.46 13.72 -28.60
C ALA A 120 -8.25 13.99 -27.11
N ALA A 121 -7.78 15.20 -26.77
CA ALA A 121 -7.55 15.57 -25.37
C ALA A 121 -8.82 15.45 -24.51
N ALA A 122 -9.99 15.76 -25.10
CA ALA A 122 -11.29 15.60 -24.45
C ALA A 122 -11.60 14.13 -24.09
N ASP A 123 -11.30 13.19 -24.98
CA ASP A 123 -11.49 11.75 -24.72
C ASP A 123 -10.60 11.28 -23.57
N VAL A 124 -9.35 11.74 -23.54
CA VAL A 124 -8.41 11.42 -22.47
C VAL A 124 -8.86 12.04 -21.14
N GLN A 125 -9.44 13.23 -21.16
CA GLN A 125 -9.99 13.86 -19.97
C GLN A 125 -11.18 13.07 -19.41
N ALA A 126 -12.07 12.58 -20.29
CA ALA A 126 -13.17 11.69 -19.89
C ALA A 126 -12.64 10.38 -19.27
N LEU A 127 -11.63 9.76 -19.88
CA LEU A 127 -10.97 8.56 -19.32
C LEU A 127 -10.31 8.85 -17.96
N LEU A 128 -9.78 10.05 -17.76
CA LEU A 128 -9.18 10.44 -16.48
C LEU A 128 -10.24 10.60 -15.39
N LEU A 129 -11.37 11.23 -15.68
CA LEU A 129 -12.50 11.33 -14.74
C LEU A 129 -13.01 9.93 -14.37
N GLN A 130 -13.23 9.07 -15.36
CA GLN A 130 -13.64 7.69 -15.13
C GLN A 130 -12.62 6.91 -14.29
N ALA A 131 -11.31 7.13 -14.50
CA ALA A 131 -10.26 6.56 -13.66
C ALA A 131 -10.35 7.01 -12.19
N MET A 132 -10.70 8.28 -11.96
CA MET A 132 -10.88 8.83 -10.60
C MET A 132 -12.11 8.24 -9.90
N ASP A 133 -13.20 8.02 -10.64
CA ASP A 133 -14.41 7.39 -10.12
C ASP A 133 -14.16 5.94 -9.74
N TRP A 134 -13.48 5.19 -10.61
CA TRP A 134 -13.03 3.83 -10.31
C TRP A 134 -12.15 3.78 -9.05
N LEU A 135 -11.19 4.70 -8.89
CA LEU A 135 -10.40 4.77 -7.65
C LEU A 135 -11.23 5.10 -6.41
N LYS A 136 -12.32 5.86 -6.56
CA LYS A 136 -13.24 6.17 -5.45
C LYS A 136 -14.01 4.92 -5.02
N GLU A 137 -14.52 4.16 -5.97
CA GLU A 137 -15.23 2.90 -5.71
C GLU A 137 -14.31 1.83 -5.11
N MET A 138 -13.00 1.91 -5.38
CA MET A 138 -12.00 0.98 -4.83
C MET A 138 -11.57 1.30 -3.38
N GLU A 139 -11.90 2.48 -2.85
CA GLU A 139 -11.48 2.89 -1.51
C GLU A 139 -12.37 2.18 -0.47
N PRO A 140 -11.81 1.34 0.43
CA PRO A 140 -12.63 0.65 1.43
C PRO A 140 -13.27 1.69 2.37
N HIS A 141 -14.59 1.64 2.49
CA HIS A 141 -15.39 2.39 3.47
C HIS A 141 -15.11 1.92 4.89
#